data_AF-A0A2V5SKG1-F1
#
_entry.id   AF-A0A2V5SKG1-F1
#
_cell.length_a   1.000
_cell.length_b   1.000
_cell.length_c   1.000
_cell.angle_alpha   90.00
_cell.angle_beta   90.00
_cell.angle_gamma   90.00
#
_symmetry.space_group_name_H-M   'P 1'
#
loop_
_entity.id
_entity.type
_entity.pdbx_description
1 polymer ?
#
loop_
_entity_poly.entity_id
_entity_poly.type
_entity_poly.pdbx_seq_one_letter_code
_entity_poly.pdbx_strand_id
1 'polypeptide(L)' 'DVTTKQKKDEMESFVLAETFKYFYLLFASPKTLDFDKVVFNTEAHPLQRTW' A
#
# COMPACT_ATOMS: atom_id res chain seq x y z
N ASP A 1 -12.60 -9.71 -17.34
CA ASP A 1 -13.01 -11.05 -16.91
C ASP A 1 -11.77 -11.80 -16.40
N VAL A 2 -11.81 -12.26 -15.15
CA VAL A 2 -10.66 -12.91 -14.50
C VAL A 2 -10.35 -14.30 -15.09
N THR A 3 -11.33 -14.93 -15.74
CA THR A 3 -11.16 -16.25 -16.37
C THR A 3 -10.40 -16.15 -17.69
N THR A 4 -10.71 -15.14 -18.51
CA THR A 4 -10.05 -14.89 -19.80
C THR A 4 -8.75 -14.09 -19.67
N LYS A 5 -8.53 -13.43 -18.52
CA LYS A 5 -7.35 -12.58 -18.23
C LYS A 5 -7.13 -11.45 -19.26
N GLN A 6 -8.16 -11.06 -19.99
CA GLN A 6 -8.08 -9.92 -20.88
C GLN A 6 -7.70 -8.66 -20.12
N LYS A 7 -6.66 -7.98 -20.58
CA LYS A 7 -6.16 -6.76 -19.97
C LYS A 7 -6.96 -5.58 -20.49
N LYS A 8 -7.26 -4.65 -19.59
CA LYS A 8 -7.66 -3.30 -19.94
C LYS A 8 -6.43 -2.40 -19.95
N ASP A 9 -6.47 -1.34 -20.75
CA ASP A 9 -5.42 -0.33 -20.79
C ASP A 9 -5.71 0.77 -19.75
N GLU A 10 -5.80 0.37 -18.48
CA GLU A 10 -6.04 1.24 -17.34
C GLU A 10 -5.17 0.79 -16.16
N MET A 11 -4.69 1.75 -15.36
CA MET A 11 -4.00 1.46 -14.11
C MET A 11 -4.59 2.32 -13.00
N GLU A 12 -5.22 1.66 -12.05
CA GLU A 12 -5.79 2.34 -10.90
C GLU A 12 -4.70 2.88 -9.98
N SER A 13 -4.86 4.12 -9.50
CA SER A 13 -3.87 4.80 -8.67
C SER A 13 -3.58 4.05 -7.36
N PHE A 14 -4.59 3.35 -6.81
CA PHE A 14 -4.44 2.54 -5.61
C PHE A 14 -3.45 1.38 -5.76
N VAL A 15 -3.13 0.94 -6.98
CA VAL A 15 -2.11 -0.11 -7.18
C VAL A 15 -0.74 0.39 -6.69
N LEU A 16 -0.41 1.64 -6.98
CA LEU A 16 0.83 2.27 -6.52
C LEU A 16 0.77 2.65 -5.05
N ALA A 17 -0.34 3.28 -4.63
CA ALA A 17 -0.47 3.79 -3.26
C ALA A 17 -0.61 2.66 -2.24
N GLU A 18 -1.39 1.63 -2.53
CA GLU A 18 -1.74 0.57 -1.60
C GLU A 18 -0.95 -0.71 -1.88
N THR A 19 -1.19 -1.33 -3.04
CA THR A 19 -0.69 -2.69 -3.31
C THR A 19 0.83 -2.77 -3.24
N PHE A 20 1.53 -1.89 -3.95
CA PHE A 20 3.00 -1.89 -3.95
C PHE A 20 3.61 -1.38 -2.65
N LYS A 21 2.95 -0.44 -1.96
CA LYS A 21 3.40 0.01 -0.64
C LYS A 21 3.37 -1.15 0.36
N TYR A 22 2.29 -1.92 0.39
CA TYR A 22 2.18 -3.07 1.29
C TYR A 22 3.16 -4.19 0.92
N PHE A 23 3.34 -4.50 -0.37
CA PHE A 23 4.38 -5.45 -0.78
C PHE A 23 5.76 -5.01 -0.34
N TYR A 24 6.11 -3.74 -0.53
CA TYR A 24 7.38 -3.22 -0.07
C TYR A 24 7.54 -3.34 1.45
N LEU A 25 6.57 -2.87 2.23
CA LEU A 25 6.63 -2.88 3.69
C LEU A 25 6.67 -4.30 4.28
N LEU A 26 6.05 -5.28 3.62
CA LEU A 26 6.05 -6.68 4.07
C LEU A 26 7.47 -7.30 4.05
N PHE A 27 8.31 -6.87 3.10
CA PHE A 27 9.67 -7.40 2.94
C PHE A 27 10.76 -6.40 3.34
N ALA A 28 10.38 -5.17 3.67
CA ALA A 28 11.30 -4.15 4.13
C ALA A 28 11.83 -4.45 5.54
N SER A 29 12.96 -3.84 5.89
CA SER A 29 13.48 -3.87 7.25
C SER A 29 12.45 -3.28 8.23
N PRO A 30 12.32 -3.80 9.46
CA PRO A 30 11.47 -3.19 10.49
C PRO A 30 11.86 -1.75 10.85
N LYS A 31 13.07 -1.31 10.49
CA LYS A 31 13.54 0.08 10.69
C LYS A 31 13.03 1.05 9.62
N THR A 32 12.42 0.55 8.54
CA THR A 32 11.96 1.37 7.41
C THR A 32 10.77 2.25 7.80
N LEU A 33 9.91 1.80 8.71
CA LEU A 33 8.79 2.56 9.23
C LEU A 33 8.53 2.16 10.68
N ASP A 34 8.33 3.16 11.53
CA ASP A 34 7.92 2.95 12.93
C ASP A 34 6.40 2.74 12.99
N PHE A 35 5.99 1.47 12.97
CA PHE A 35 4.58 1.07 12.97
C PHE A 35 3.84 1.43 14.27
N ASP A 36 4.54 1.68 15.37
CA ASP A 36 3.89 2.09 16.63
C ASP A 36 3.45 3.55 16.57
N LYS A 37 4.14 4.37 15.76
CA LYS A 37 3.90 5.81 15.59
C LYS A 37 3.04 6.17 14.39
N VAL A 38 2.73 5.21 13.52
CA VAL A 38 2.04 5.46 12.26
C VAL A 38 0.79 4.61 12.15
N VAL A 39 -0.31 5.22 11.72
CA VAL A 39 -1.54 4.52 11.33
C VAL A 39 -1.81 4.82 9.86
N PHE A 40 -2.11 3.79 9.08
CA PHE A 40 -2.51 3.96 7.68
C PHE A 40 -4.00 4.27 7.58
N ASN A 41 -4.36 5.23 6.72
CA ASN A 41 -5.76 5.40 6.30
C ASN A 41 -6.17 4.31 5.30
N THR A 42 -7.42 4.38 4.81
CA THR A 42 -7.95 3.41 3.84
C THR A 42 -7.25 3.40 2.48
N GLU A 43 -6.48 4.44 2.16
CA GLU A 43 -5.68 4.57 0.91
C GLU A 43 -4.18 4.36 1.17
N ALA A 44 -3.86 3.69 2.28
CA ALA A 44 -2.50 3.38 2.73
C ALA A 44 -1.61 4.63 2.96
N HIS A 45 -2.16 5.83 3.10
CA HIS A 45 -1.37 7.02 3.45
C HIS A 45 -1.00 6.98 4.95
N PRO A 46 0.30 7.09 5.30
CA PRO A 46 0.74 7.05 6.69
C PRO A 46 0.38 8.35 7.41
N LEU A 47 -0.34 8.23 8.53
CA LEU A 47 -0.67 9.33 9.43
C LEU A 47 0.10 9.15 10.74
N GLN A 48 0.75 10.20 11.22
CA GLN A 48 1.44 10.16 12.52
C GLN A 48 0.42 10.17 13.66
N ARG A 49 0.63 9.31 14.64
CA ARG A 49 -0.11 9.35 15.91
C ARG A 49 0.39 10.54 16.72
N THR A 50 -0.51 11.45 17.09
CA THR A 50 -0.18 12.69 17.80
C THR A 50 -0.57 12.66 19.28
N TRP A 51 -1.06 11.53 19.80
CA TRP A 51 -1.55 11.35 21.17
C TRP A 51 -0.87 10.18 21.87
#